data_AF-A0A3R7L7Q7-F1
#
_entry.id   AF-A0A3R7L7Q7-F1
#
_cell.length_a   1.000
_cell.length_b   1.000
_cell.length_c   1.000
_cell.angle_alpha   90.00
_cell.angle_beta   90.00
_cell.angle_gamma   90.00
#
_symmetry.space_group_name_H-M   'P 1'
#
loop_
_entity.id
_entity.type
_entity.pdbx_description
1 polymer ?
#
loop_
_entity_poly.entity_id
_entity_poly.type
_entity_poly.pdbx_seq_one_letter_code
_entity_poly.pdbx_strand_id
1 'polypeptide(L)'
;MPLHKSAEKRLRQSARRNARNRARKQELKVLVKNVQKLIDTNAEKSEVEAAYRSAVQKLDRLGVKRYIHPNKASRKKSQLSRMFNGYVSNS
;
A
#
# COMPACT_ATOMS: atom_id res chain seq x y z
N MET A 1 -20.06 25.74 -3.79
CA MET A 1 -20.38 25.64 -2.34
C MET A 1 -21.63 24.79 -2.17
N PRO A 2 -21.83 24.09 -1.04
CA PRO A 2 -23.03 23.27 -0.83
C PRO A 2 -24.29 24.15 -0.74
N LEU A 3 -25.36 23.82 -1.49
CA LEU A 3 -26.65 24.52 -1.40
C LEU A 3 -27.58 23.92 -0.33
N HIS A 4 -27.37 22.67 0.07
CA HIS A 4 -28.22 21.96 1.04
C HIS A 4 -27.42 21.50 2.26
N LYS A 5 -28.06 21.47 3.44
CA LYS A 5 -27.45 21.02 4.72
C LYS A 5 -26.85 19.60 4.62
N SER A 6 -27.48 18.73 3.84
CA SER A 6 -26.98 17.37 3.57
C SER A 6 -25.65 17.40 2.80
N ALA A 7 -25.53 18.27 1.80
CA ALA A 7 -24.32 18.44 0.99
C ALA A 7 -23.14 19.00 1.82
N GLU A 8 -23.40 19.95 2.72
CA GLU A 8 -22.38 20.47 3.64
C GLU A 8 -21.85 19.38 4.58
N LYS A 9 -22.75 18.54 5.12
CA LYS A 9 -22.37 17.37 5.92
C LYS A 9 -21.52 16.40 5.11
N ARG A 10 -21.87 16.14 3.85
CA ARG A 10 -21.07 15.27 2.94
C ARG A 10 -19.68 15.85 2.69
N LEU A 11 -19.56 17.16 2.49
CA LEU A 11 -18.27 17.83 2.31
C LEU A 11 -17.36 17.63 3.53
N ARG A 12 -17.87 17.88 4.74
CA ARG A 12 -17.13 17.66 6.00
C ARG A 12 -16.70 16.20 6.19
N GLN A 13 -17.59 15.25 5.89
CA GLN A 13 -17.28 13.82 5.95
C GLN A 13 -16.22 13.41 4.92
N SER A 14 -16.31 13.94 3.70
CA SER A 14 -15.39 13.67 2.60
C SER A 14 -13.98 14.14 2.94
N ALA A 15 -13.82 15.36 3.46
CA ALA A 15 -12.53 15.88 3.88
C ALA A 15 -11.84 14.98 4.92
N ARG A 16 -12.59 14.54 5.95
CA ARG A 16 -12.08 13.62 6.98
C ARG A 16 -11.69 12.25 6.41
N ARG A 17 -12.49 11.70 5.50
CA ARG A 17 -12.20 10.43 4.82
C ARG A 17 -10.97 10.56 3.92
N ASN A 18 -10.85 11.65 3.17
CA ASN A 18 -9.73 11.91 2.27
C ASN A 18 -8.41 12.01 3.04
N ALA A 19 -8.38 12.72 4.17
CA ALA A 19 -7.18 12.79 5.01
C ALA A 19 -6.71 11.40 5.47
N ARG A 20 -7.62 10.57 6.00
CA ARG A 20 -7.30 9.19 6.42
C ARG A 20 -6.86 8.32 5.25
N ASN A 21 -7.57 8.38 4.13
CA ASN A 21 -7.27 7.59 2.93
C ASN A 21 -5.91 7.97 2.35
N ARG A 22 -5.57 9.27 2.36
CA ARG A 22 -4.27 9.78 1.91
C ARG A 22 -3.15 9.23 2.78
N ALA A 23 -3.26 9.33 4.11
CA ALA A 23 -2.24 8.83 5.03
C ALA A 23 -1.97 7.33 4.82
N ARG A 24 -3.02 6.50 4.77
CA ARG A 24 -2.89 5.05 4.57
C ARG A 24 -2.31 4.69 3.19
N LYS A 25 -2.68 5.42 2.15
CA LYS A 25 -2.11 5.21 0.80
C LYS A 25 -0.64 5.61 0.74
N GLN A 26 -0.22 6.66 1.45
CA GLN A 26 1.18 7.07 1.51
C GLN A 26 2.02 6.06 2.30
N GLU A 27 1.54 5.61 3.46
CA GLU A 27 2.17 4.54 4.25
C GLU A 27 2.44 3.29 3.39
N LEU A 28 1.43 2.84 2.62
CA LEU A 28 1.60 1.73 1.68
C LEU A 28 2.64 2.01 0.59
N LYS A 29 2.63 3.21 0.00
CA LYS A 29 3.61 3.58 -1.04
C LYS A 29 5.04 3.57 -0.50
N VAL A 30 5.25 4.04 0.74
CA VAL A 30 6.57 4.04 1.39
C VAL A 30 7.06 2.61 1.60
N LEU A 31 6.21 1.71 2.12
CA LEU A 31 6.59 0.30 2.31
C LEU A 31 6.96 -0.39 1.01
N VAL A 32 6.17 -0.18 -0.05
CA VAL A 32 6.46 -0.76 -1.39
C VAL A 32 7.78 -0.22 -1.93
N LYS A 33 8.03 1.09 -1.79
CA LYS A 33 9.31 1.69 -2.19
C LYS A 33 10.49 1.17 -1.37
N ASN A 34 10.28 0.86 -0.09
CA ASN A 34 11.34 0.30 0.75
C ASN A 34 11.78 -1.07 0.24
N VAL A 35 10.84 -1.96 -0.08
CA VAL A 35 11.14 -3.28 -0.66
C VAL A 35 11.90 -3.13 -1.98
N GLN A 36 11.44 -2.22 -2.85
CA GLN A 36 12.13 -1.93 -4.12
C GLN A 36 13.58 -1.50 -3.88
N LYS A 37 13.80 -0.54 -2.97
CA LYS A 37 15.14 -0.05 -2.65
C LYS A 37 16.05 -1.15 -2.15
N LEU A 38 15.59 -1.99 -1.23
CA LEU A 38 16.39 -3.08 -0.67
C LEU A 38 16.81 -4.10 -1.75
N ILE A 39 15.92 -4.39 -2.69
CA ILE A 39 16.23 -5.24 -3.85
C ILE A 39 17.27 -4.54 -4.76
N ASP A 40 17.07 -3.26 -5.06
CA ASP A 40 17.97 -2.49 -5.93
C ASP A 40 19.38 -2.35 -5.33
N THR A 41 19.49 -2.28 -3.99
CA THR A 41 20.77 -2.18 -3.28
C THR A 41 21.42 -3.54 -2.97
N ASN A 42 20.84 -4.67 -3.41
CA ASN A 42 21.29 -6.02 -3.05
C ASN A 42 21.49 -6.21 -1.53
N ALA A 43 20.53 -5.77 -0.73
CA ALA A 43 20.57 -5.96 0.71
C ALA A 43 20.41 -7.45 1.11
N GLU A 44 20.76 -7.78 2.35
CA GLU A 44 20.64 -9.15 2.87
C GLU A 44 19.24 -9.76 2.66
N LYS A 45 19.19 -11.04 2.29
CA LYS A 45 17.93 -11.75 1.96
C LYS A 45 16.90 -11.66 3.10
N SER A 46 17.38 -11.73 4.35
CA SER A 46 16.55 -11.65 5.55
C SER A 46 15.85 -10.29 5.70
N GLU A 47 16.54 -9.19 5.36
CA GLU A 47 15.99 -7.83 5.41
C GLU A 47 14.92 -7.63 4.33
N VAL A 48 15.20 -8.09 3.11
CA VAL A 48 14.25 -8.04 2.00
C VAL A 48 13.00 -8.85 2.33
N GLU A 49 13.14 -10.05 2.91
CA GLU A 49 12.02 -10.89 3.31
C GLU A 49 11.17 -10.23 4.42
N ALA A 50 11.80 -9.65 5.44
CA ALA A 50 11.10 -8.94 6.50
C ALA A 50 10.30 -7.75 5.96
N ALA A 51 10.91 -6.94 5.08
CA ALA A 51 10.26 -5.81 4.43
C ALA A 51 9.09 -6.27 3.54
N TYR A 52 9.27 -7.35 2.78
CA TYR A 52 8.24 -7.94 1.93
C TYR A 52 7.04 -8.42 2.75
N ARG A 53 7.27 -9.17 3.84
CA ARG A 53 6.19 -9.67 4.71
C ARG A 53 5.37 -8.53 5.31
N SER A 54 6.04 -7.47 5.78
CA SER A 54 5.38 -6.27 6.30
C SER A 54 4.54 -5.56 5.23
N ALA A 55 5.09 -5.39 4.02
CA ALA A 55 4.39 -4.76 2.91
C ALA A 55 3.14 -5.55 2.48
N VAL A 56 3.24 -6.88 2.36
CA VAL A 56 2.12 -7.77 2.00
C VAL A 56 1.01 -7.72 3.06
N GLN A 57 1.37 -7.86 4.34
CA GLN A 57 0.40 -7.81 5.44
C GLN A 57 -0.37 -6.48 5.44
N LYS A 58 0.32 -5.36 5.24
CA LYS A 58 -0.31 -4.04 5.21
C LYS A 58 -1.22 -3.88 3.99
N LEU A 59 -0.78 -4.34 2.84
CA LEU A 59 -1.50 -4.26 1.58
C LEU A 59 -2.82 -5.04 1.64
N ASP A 60 -2.80 -6.26 2.16
CA ASP A 60 -4.00 -7.10 2.29
C ASP A 60 -4.99 -6.48 3.29
N ARG A 61 -4.51 -5.98 4.44
CA ARG A 61 -5.34 -5.25 5.41
C ARG A 61 -6.02 -4.01 4.81
N LEU A 62 -5.32 -3.25 3.97
CA LEU A 62 -5.87 -2.07 3.31
C LEU A 62 -6.87 -2.41 2.20
N GLY A 63 -6.69 -3.56 1.54
CA GLY A 63 -7.64 -4.11 0.58
C GLY A 63 -8.96 -4.51 1.25
N VAL A 64 -8.89 -5.26 2.36
CA VAL A 64 -10.08 -5.68 3.13
C VAL A 64 -10.85 -4.47 3.65
N LYS A 65 -10.16 -3.47 4.21
CA LYS A 65 -10.79 -2.24 4.72
C LYS A 65 -11.25 -1.27 3.61
N ARG A 66 -11.14 -1.66 2.33
CA ARG A 66 -11.52 -0.87 1.14
C ARG A 66 -10.88 0.52 1.06
N TYR A 67 -9.68 0.71 1.63
CA TYR A 67 -8.87 1.90 1.38
C TYR A 67 -8.27 1.88 -0.03
N ILE A 68 -8.01 0.67 -0.53
CA ILE A 68 -7.69 0.35 -1.92
C ILE A 68 -8.65 -0.74 -2.41
N HIS A 69 -8.89 -0.80 -3.71
CA HIS A 69 -9.71 -1.86 -4.29
C HIS A 69 -9.01 -3.23 -4.10
N PRO A 70 -9.72 -4.32 -3.79
CA PRO A 70 -9.13 -5.66 -3.63
C PRO A 70 -8.27 -6.06 -4.83
N ASN A 71 -8.77 -5.87 -6.07
CA ASN A 71 -7.98 -6.16 -7.28
C ASN A 71 -6.70 -5.32 -7.39
N LYS A 72 -6.69 -4.09 -6.83
CA LYS A 72 -5.47 -3.27 -6.79
C LYS A 72 -4.49 -3.83 -5.77
N ALA A 73 -4.98 -4.33 -4.65
CA ALA A 73 -4.20 -5.06 -3.66
C ALA A 73 -3.58 -6.31 -4.33
N SER A 74 -4.40 -7.23 -4.85
CA SER A 74 -3.93 -8.48 -5.49
C SER A 74 -2.90 -8.24 -6.59
N ARG A 75 -3.11 -7.22 -7.44
CA ARG A 75 -2.15 -6.84 -8.49
C ARG A 75 -0.81 -6.40 -7.91
N LYS A 76 -0.83 -5.58 -6.86
CA LYS A 76 0.40 -5.07 -6.22
C LYS A 76 1.12 -6.16 -5.44
N LYS A 77 0.39 -7.07 -4.80
CA LYS A 77 0.93 -8.29 -4.19
C LYS A 77 1.66 -9.14 -5.24
N SER A 78 0.99 -9.47 -6.35
CA SER A 78 1.61 -10.23 -7.45
C SER A 78 2.86 -9.55 -8.03
N GLN A 79 2.85 -8.22 -8.18
CA GLN A 79 4.03 -7.48 -8.62
C GLN A 79 5.20 -7.64 -7.63
N LEU A 80 4.97 -7.41 -6.34
CA LEU A 80 6.00 -7.57 -5.30
C LEU A 80 6.53 -9.00 -5.23
N SER A 81 5.65 -10.00 -5.27
CA SER A 81 6.04 -11.41 -5.22
C SER A 81 6.93 -11.79 -6.40
N ARG A 82 6.63 -11.31 -7.61
CA ARG A 82 7.46 -11.57 -8.79
C ARG A 82 8.87 -11.01 -8.61
N MET A 83 8.98 -9.80 -8.06
CA MET A 83 10.27 -9.15 -7.82
C MET A 83 11.08 -9.87 -6.74
N PHE A 84 10.43 -10.21 -5.63
CA PHE A 84 11.06 -10.97 -4.56
C PHE A 84 11.55 -12.34 -5.04
N ASN A 85 10.73 -13.08 -5.79
CA ASN A 85 11.12 -14.38 -6.32
C ASN A 85 12.28 -14.27 -7.32
N GLY A 86 12.29 -13.26 -8.18
CA GLY A 86 13.40 -12.99 -9.09
C GLY A 86 14.69 -12.66 -8.34
N TYR A 87 14.61 -11.92 -7.25
CA TYR A 87 15.74 -11.61 -6.39
C TYR A 87 16.29 -12.85 -5.68
N VAL A 88 15.41 -13.66 -5.07
CA VAL A 88 15.79 -14.91 -4.39
C VAL A 88 16.41 -15.93 -5.36
N SER A 89 15.94 -15.98 -6.61
CA SER A 89 16.45 -16.92 -7.62
C SER A 89 17.81 -16.54 -8.20
N ASN A 90 18.18 -15.25 -8.16
CA ASN A 90 19.42 -14.73 -8.74
C ASN A 90 20.55 -14.57 -7.72
N SER A 91 20.29 -14.84 -6.44
CA SER A 91 21.19 -14.61 -5.32
C SER A 91 21.48 -15.88 -4.53
#